data_AF-A0A9D9GAJ1-F1
#
_entry.id   AF-A0A9D9GAJ1-F1
#
_cell.length_a   1.000
_cell.length_b   1.000
_cell.length_c   1.000
_cell.angle_alpha   90.00
_cell.angle_beta   90.00
_cell.angle_gamma   90.00
#
_symmetry.space_group_name_H-M   'P 1'
#
loop_
_entity.id
_entity.type
_entity.pdbx_description
1 polymer ?
#
loop_
_entity_poly.entity_id
_entity_poly.type
_entity_poly.pdbx_seq_one_letter_code
_entity_poly.pdbx_strand_id
1 'polypeptide(L)'
;MIKKFLILTMALTMMACQDKQKQACEDYIGKSELTLESDLLTPEVLWKMGRVSDVQVSPDGKKALYGVSYYSVEKNASNRELFLLDIATATSKALTHSSKGEYQATWSKDGKYIYYLASKDGKMQLWRMNADGSKATCLSAYEGGIDAYLFSPDETKLLFVSQVPNGPTTADIYPDLPKSSGLVINDVMYKHWDEWQTSIPHPFVADFNEGALDNVVDLLEGTLYESPMKPHGGIEQLAWSPDGKVIAYTCRKKTGLDYSLSTNSDIYLYTLEDGSCK
;
A
#
# COMPACT_ATOMS: atom_id res chain seq x y z
N MET A 1 -9.47 62.64 16.65
CA MET A 1 -10.76 61.97 16.33
C MET A 1 -10.77 61.72 14.82
N ILE A 2 -10.87 60.55 14.23
CA ILE A 2 -11.27 59.19 14.62
C ILE A 2 -10.53 58.22 13.67
N LYS A 3 -10.16 57.06 14.21
CA LYS A 3 -9.47 55.93 13.56
C LYS A 3 -10.22 55.42 12.31
N LYS A 4 -9.50 55.06 11.24
CA LYS A 4 -9.96 54.05 10.28
C LYS A 4 -9.07 52.82 10.41
N PHE A 5 -9.71 51.75 10.85
CA PHE A 5 -9.12 50.48 11.22
C PHE A 5 -8.95 49.59 9.98
N LEU A 6 -7.85 48.86 10.03
CA LEU A 6 -7.43 47.75 9.18
C LEU A 6 -8.53 46.69 9.06
N ILE A 7 -8.91 46.29 7.83
CA ILE A 7 -9.52 44.99 7.55
C ILE A 7 -8.70 44.37 6.42
N LEU A 8 -7.68 43.61 6.82
CA LEU A 8 -6.96 42.69 5.96
C LEU A 8 -7.16 41.30 6.54
N THR A 9 -7.26 40.32 5.65
CA THR A 9 -7.18 38.86 5.89
C THR A 9 -8.43 38.15 6.39
N MET A 10 -9.27 37.68 5.44
CA MET A 10 -9.95 36.37 5.55
C MET A 10 -10.46 35.86 4.19
N ALA A 11 -9.63 35.91 3.13
CA ALA A 11 -10.03 35.43 1.79
C ALA A 11 -9.07 34.38 1.17
N LEU A 12 -7.91 34.10 1.78
CA LEU A 12 -6.94 33.16 1.19
C LEU A 12 -7.22 31.67 1.47
N THR A 13 -8.06 31.33 2.44
CA THR A 13 -8.31 29.91 2.80
C THR A 13 -9.36 29.22 1.94
N MET A 14 -10.30 29.94 1.32
CA MET A 14 -11.31 29.32 0.45
C MET A 14 -10.80 29.04 -0.98
N MET A 15 -9.94 29.89 -1.53
CA MET A 15 -9.37 29.70 -2.88
C MET A 15 -8.46 28.46 -2.96
N ALA A 16 -7.61 28.24 -1.94
CA ALA A 16 -6.72 27.07 -1.89
C ALA A 16 -7.46 25.73 -1.74
N CYS A 17 -8.64 25.72 -1.09
CA CYS A 17 -9.49 24.53 -1.03
C CYS A 17 -10.17 24.23 -2.37
N GLN A 18 -10.62 25.26 -3.08
CA GLN A 18 -11.24 25.10 -4.41
C GLN A 18 -10.25 24.58 -5.44
N ASP A 19 -9.01 25.06 -5.48
CA ASP A 19 -8.01 24.57 -6.43
C ASP A 19 -7.61 23.11 -6.17
N LYS A 20 -7.44 22.71 -4.91
CA LYS A 20 -7.17 21.30 -4.54
C LYS A 20 -8.32 20.37 -4.91
N GLN A 21 -9.57 20.80 -4.71
CA GLN A 21 -10.75 20.00 -5.02
C GLN A 21 -10.98 19.90 -6.54
N LYS A 22 -10.65 20.95 -7.30
CA LYS A 22 -10.73 20.97 -8.76
C LYS A 22 -9.66 20.07 -9.39
N GLN A 23 -8.42 20.12 -8.89
CA GLN A 23 -7.33 19.28 -9.38
C GLN A 23 -7.50 17.80 -9.02
N ALA A 24 -8.06 17.49 -7.83
CA ALA A 24 -8.41 16.11 -7.46
C ALA A 24 -9.45 15.47 -8.39
N CYS A 25 -10.39 16.28 -8.93
CA CYS A 25 -11.34 15.83 -9.95
C CYS A 25 -10.71 15.68 -11.35
N GLU A 26 -9.72 16.51 -11.71
CA GLU A 26 -9.02 16.41 -13.00
C GLU A 26 -8.11 15.17 -13.07
N ASP A 27 -7.49 14.77 -11.96
CA ASP A 27 -6.61 13.59 -11.93
C ASP A 27 -7.35 12.26 -11.86
N TYR A 28 -8.63 12.26 -11.50
CA TYR A 28 -9.43 11.07 -11.36
C TYR A 28 -9.55 10.27 -12.68
N ILE A 29 -9.45 8.95 -12.59
CA ILE A 29 -9.66 8.00 -13.68
C ILE A 29 -10.76 7.04 -13.21
N GLY A 30 -11.89 7.06 -13.90
CA GLY A 30 -13.06 6.26 -13.56
C GLY A 30 -13.53 5.40 -14.71
N LYS A 31 -14.72 4.82 -14.56
CA LYS A 31 -15.39 4.06 -15.60
C LYS A 31 -15.46 4.85 -16.91
N SER A 32 -14.98 4.23 -17.98
CA SER A 32 -15.08 4.80 -19.34
C SER A 32 -16.44 4.50 -19.95
N GLU A 33 -16.94 5.42 -20.77
CA GLU A 33 -18.08 5.18 -21.65
C GLU A 33 -17.64 4.22 -22.78
N LEU A 34 -18.31 3.07 -22.86
CA LEU A 34 -18.03 2.02 -23.85
C LEU A 34 -19.25 1.77 -24.72
N THR A 35 -19.11 2.10 -26.01
CA THR A 35 -20.05 1.70 -27.07
C THR A 35 -19.32 0.76 -28.00
N LEU A 36 -19.90 -0.44 -28.21
CA LEU A 36 -19.34 -1.43 -29.13
C LEU A 36 -19.90 -1.19 -30.54
N GLU A 37 -19.02 -1.00 -31.51
CA GLU A 37 -19.39 -0.88 -32.92
C GLU A 37 -19.48 -2.25 -33.62
N SER A 38 -18.95 -3.30 -32.98
CA SER A 38 -19.01 -4.70 -33.43
C SER A 38 -18.74 -5.65 -32.26
N ASP A 39 -18.85 -6.96 -32.50
CA ASP A 39 -18.51 -8.01 -31.53
C ASP A 39 -16.99 -8.22 -31.35
N LEU A 40 -16.14 -7.42 -32.04
CA LEU A 40 -14.69 -7.52 -31.93
C LEU A 40 -14.17 -6.75 -30.72
N LEU A 41 -13.48 -7.45 -29.81
CA LEU A 41 -12.76 -6.86 -28.68
C LEU A 41 -11.41 -6.31 -29.12
N THR A 42 -11.40 -5.11 -29.70
CA THR A 42 -10.14 -4.42 -30.04
C THR A 42 -9.37 -4.03 -28.78
N PRO A 43 -8.06 -3.75 -28.88
CA PRO A 43 -7.29 -3.23 -27.74
C PRO A 43 -7.95 -2.02 -27.09
N GLU A 44 -8.48 -1.07 -27.86
CA GLU A 44 -9.14 0.15 -27.36
C GLU A 44 -10.41 -0.18 -26.57
N VAL A 45 -11.18 -1.18 -27.01
CA VAL A 45 -12.35 -1.68 -26.28
C VAL A 45 -11.92 -2.31 -24.96
N LEU A 46 -10.89 -3.16 -24.97
CA LEU A 46 -10.36 -3.81 -23.77
C LEU A 46 -9.82 -2.80 -22.75
N TRP A 47 -9.17 -1.72 -23.20
CA TRP A 47 -8.66 -0.65 -22.33
C TRP A 47 -9.78 0.15 -21.64
N LYS A 48 -10.97 0.23 -22.23
CA LYS A 48 -12.15 0.89 -21.63
C LYS A 48 -12.86 0.02 -20.58
N MET A 49 -12.57 -1.27 -20.51
CA MET A 49 -13.18 -2.19 -19.54
C MET A 49 -12.50 -2.06 -18.17
N GLY A 50 -13.31 -2.05 -17.11
CA GLY A 50 -12.80 -2.13 -15.74
C GLY A 50 -12.27 -3.54 -15.44
N ARG A 51 -11.11 -3.62 -14.76
CA ARG A 51 -10.53 -4.89 -14.32
C ARG A 51 -10.93 -5.18 -12.88
N VAL A 52 -11.66 -6.25 -12.66
CA VAL A 52 -12.11 -6.68 -11.32
C VAL A 52 -10.97 -7.42 -10.61
N SER A 53 -10.72 -7.09 -9.34
CA SER A 53 -9.72 -7.76 -8.50
C SER A 53 -10.12 -7.82 -7.02
N ASP A 54 -9.38 -8.62 -6.23
CA ASP A 54 -9.47 -8.76 -4.77
C ASP A 54 -10.90 -8.92 -4.23
N VAL A 55 -11.65 -9.87 -4.79
CA VAL A 55 -13.01 -10.14 -4.33
C VAL A 55 -12.98 -10.80 -2.95
N GLN A 56 -13.71 -10.25 -1.99
CA GLN A 56 -13.87 -10.79 -0.64
C GLN A 56 -15.32 -10.76 -0.17
N VAL A 57 -15.79 -11.88 0.38
CA VAL A 57 -17.13 -11.98 0.99
C VAL A 57 -17.10 -11.40 2.40
N SER A 58 -18.13 -10.65 2.78
CA SER A 58 -18.28 -10.14 4.15
C SER A 58 -18.41 -11.27 5.17
N PRO A 59 -18.04 -11.05 6.44
CA PRO A 59 -18.11 -12.11 7.47
C PRO A 59 -19.51 -12.72 7.66
N ASP A 60 -20.57 -11.96 7.37
CA ASP A 60 -21.96 -12.43 7.43
C ASP A 60 -22.46 -13.11 6.14
N GLY A 61 -21.63 -13.19 5.10
CA GLY A 61 -21.95 -13.82 3.82
C GLY A 61 -22.92 -13.05 2.93
N LYS A 62 -23.28 -11.79 3.26
CA LYS A 62 -24.33 -11.05 2.55
C LYS A 62 -23.81 -10.09 1.48
N LYS A 63 -22.54 -9.67 1.58
CA LYS A 63 -21.94 -8.70 0.67
C LYS A 63 -20.63 -9.22 0.10
N ALA A 64 -20.23 -8.69 -1.06
CA ALA A 64 -18.88 -8.87 -1.58
C ALA A 64 -18.21 -7.50 -1.80
N LEU A 65 -17.04 -7.32 -1.21
CA LEU A 65 -16.11 -6.23 -1.49
C LEU A 65 -15.23 -6.64 -2.67
N TYR A 66 -14.99 -5.72 -3.59
CA TYR A 66 -14.06 -5.96 -4.69
C TYR A 66 -13.53 -4.64 -5.21
N GLY A 67 -12.38 -4.66 -5.88
CA GLY A 67 -11.86 -3.49 -6.57
C GLY A 67 -12.09 -3.54 -8.06
N VAL A 68 -12.15 -2.36 -8.67
CA VAL A 68 -12.19 -2.19 -10.13
C VAL A 68 -11.13 -1.18 -10.53
N SER A 69 -10.18 -1.62 -11.36
CA SER A 69 -9.16 -0.75 -11.95
C SER A 69 -9.62 -0.22 -13.30
N TYR A 70 -9.56 1.09 -13.47
CA TYR A 70 -9.81 1.81 -14.71
C TYR A 70 -8.52 2.43 -15.22
N TYR A 71 -8.40 2.55 -16.54
CA TYR A 71 -7.18 2.98 -17.20
C TYR A 71 -7.43 4.16 -18.12
N SER A 72 -6.45 5.06 -18.19
CA SER A 72 -6.41 6.14 -19.16
C SER A 72 -5.13 6.03 -19.99
N VAL A 73 -5.31 5.78 -21.28
CA VAL A 73 -4.20 5.76 -22.25
C VAL A 73 -3.58 7.15 -22.39
N GLU A 74 -4.42 8.20 -22.44
CA GLU A 74 -3.97 9.59 -22.53
C GLU A 74 -3.08 10.00 -21.35
N LYS A 75 -3.47 9.62 -20.12
CA LYS A 75 -2.69 9.92 -18.92
C LYS A 75 -1.56 8.92 -18.68
N ASN A 76 -1.47 7.84 -19.46
CA ASN A 76 -0.60 6.69 -19.23
C ASN A 76 -0.65 6.21 -17.76
N ALA A 77 -1.86 6.12 -17.21
CA ALA A 77 -2.08 5.90 -15.78
C ALA A 77 -3.34 5.06 -15.53
N SER A 78 -3.50 4.61 -14.29
CA SER A 78 -4.67 3.86 -13.85
C SER A 78 -5.10 4.30 -12.46
N ASN A 79 -6.34 4.01 -12.11
CA ASN A 79 -6.89 4.23 -10.78
C ASN A 79 -7.78 3.05 -10.39
N ARG A 80 -7.81 2.72 -9.10
CA ARG A 80 -8.59 1.60 -8.58
C ARG A 80 -9.59 2.07 -7.55
N GLU A 81 -10.84 1.70 -7.74
CA GLU A 81 -11.92 2.01 -6.80
C GLU A 81 -12.43 0.75 -6.11
N LEU A 82 -13.00 0.89 -4.91
CA LEU A 82 -13.67 -0.19 -4.19
C LEU A 82 -15.17 -0.16 -4.43
N PHE A 83 -15.75 -1.33 -4.58
CA PHE A 83 -17.17 -1.55 -4.79
C PHE A 83 -17.72 -2.55 -3.77
N LEU A 84 -19.00 -2.42 -3.48
CA LEU A 84 -19.75 -3.31 -2.61
C LEU A 84 -20.95 -3.88 -3.35
N LEU A 85 -20.94 -5.19 -3.54
CA LEU A 85 -22.05 -5.97 -4.09
C LEU A 85 -22.92 -6.48 -2.95
N ASP A 86 -24.24 -6.27 -3.05
CA ASP A 86 -25.21 -7.06 -2.31
C ASP A 86 -25.44 -8.38 -3.06
N ILE A 87 -25.19 -9.51 -2.38
CA ILE A 87 -25.20 -10.84 -3.02
C ILE A 87 -26.64 -11.27 -3.35
N ALA A 88 -27.63 -10.90 -2.54
CA ALA A 88 -29.00 -11.34 -2.73
C ALA A 88 -29.68 -10.62 -3.90
N THR A 89 -29.38 -9.33 -4.09
CA THR A 89 -29.99 -8.50 -5.15
C THR A 89 -29.12 -8.38 -6.40
N ALA A 90 -27.86 -8.83 -6.34
CA ALA A 90 -26.84 -8.60 -7.37
C ALA A 90 -26.61 -7.11 -7.70
N THR A 91 -26.92 -6.21 -6.76
CA THR A 91 -26.72 -4.76 -6.95
C THR A 91 -25.38 -4.32 -6.40
N SER A 92 -24.61 -3.58 -7.19
CA SER A 92 -23.33 -3.03 -6.77
C SER A 92 -23.37 -1.51 -6.62
N LYS A 93 -22.61 -0.99 -5.65
CA LYS A 93 -22.33 0.44 -5.47
C LYS A 93 -20.84 0.69 -5.30
N ALA A 94 -20.36 1.83 -5.80
CA ALA A 94 -19.02 2.31 -5.48
C ALA A 94 -18.96 2.74 -4.00
N LEU A 95 -17.86 2.42 -3.33
CA LEU A 95 -17.53 2.89 -1.99
C LEU A 95 -16.54 4.06 -2.01
N THR A 96 -15.68 4.09 -3.02
CA THR A 96 -14.65 5.12 -3.15
C THR A 96 -14.76 5.86 -4.47
N HIS A 97 -14.25 7.09 -4.45
CA HIS A 97 -14.13 7.97 -5.61
C HIS A 97 -12.93 8.90 -5.37
N SER A 98 -11.74 8.40 -5.65
CA SER A 98 -10.48 9.10 -5.39
C SER A 98 -9.47 8.90 -6.52
N SER A 99 -8.50 9.79 -6.64
CA SER A 99 -7.45 9.73 -7.68
C SER A 99 -6.17 9.02 -7.24
N LYS A 100 -6.13 8.46 -6.02
CA LYS A 100 -4.95 7.82 -5.44
C LYS A 100 -5.06 6.30 -5.30
N GLY A 101 -6.20 5.75 -5.73
CA GLY A 101 -6.51 4.33 -5.67
C GLY A 101 -6.63 3.78 -4.24
N GLU A 102 -7.39 2.70 -4.11
CA GLU A 102 -7.47 1.93 -2.88
C GLU A 102 -7.09 0.47 -3.16
N TYR A 103 -6.17 -0.07 -2.37
CA TYR A 103 -5.54 -1.37 -2.60
C TYR A 103 -5.65 -2.28 -1.39
N GLN A 104 -5.52 -3.59 -1.63
CA GLN A 104 -5.50 -4.64 -0.59
C GLN A 104 -6.60 -4.46 0.46
N ALA A 105 -7.84 -4.28 0.01
CA ALA A 105 -8.95 -4.00 0.91
C ALA A 105 -9.44 -5.29 1.60
N THR A 106 -9.66 -5.25 2.92
CA THR A 106 -10.15 -6.38 3.71
C THR A 106 -11.26 -5.96 4.67
N TRP A 107 -12.16 -6.88 4.98
CA TRP A 107 -13.14 -6.70 6.05
C TRP A 107 -12.49 -6.78 7.43
N SER A 108 -13.01 -6.00 8.39
CA SER A 108 -12.81 -6.32 9.81
C SER A 108 -13.52 -7.62 10.16
N LYS A 109 -13.04 -8.33 11.18
CA LYS A 109 -13.62 -9.60 11.66
C LYS A 109 -15.10 -9.46 12.06
N ASP A 110 -15.48 -8.30 12.58
CA ASP A 110 -16.86 -7.98 12.94
C ASP A 110 -17.72 -7.45 11.78
N GLY A 111 -17.13 -7.26 10.60
CA GLY A 111 -17.79 -6.79 9.39
C GLY A 111 -18.23 -5.31 9.42
N LYS A 112 -17.87 -4.54 10.45
CA LYS A 112 -18.26 -3.13 10.57
C LYS A 112 -17.38 -2.20 9.73
N TYR A 113 -16.15 -2.61 9.44
CA TYR A 113 -15.15 -1.78 8.80
C TYR A 113 -14.55 -2.47 7.58
N ILE A 114 -13.99 -1.64 6.71
CA ILE A 114 -13.12 -2.04 5.61
C ILE A 114 -11.77 -1.35 5.84
N TYR A 115 -10.71 -2.15 5.92
CA TYR A 115 -9.33 -1.69 5.93
C TYR A 115 -8.77 -1.72 4.51
N TYR A 116 -7.89 -0.79 4.15
CA TYR A 116 -7.31 -0.70 2.82
C TYR A 116 -6.04 0.15 2.82
N LEU A 117 -5.20 -0.01 1.79
CA LEU A 117 -4.04 0.87 1.56
C LEU A 117 -4.39 1.98 0.58
N ALA A 118 -3.97 3.20 0.89
CA ALA A 118 -4.07 4.35 -0.02
C ALA A 118 -3.00 5.41 0.28
N SER A 119 -2.59 6.15 -0.76
CA SER A 119 -1.55 7.19 -0.70
C SER A 119 -2.12 8.61 -0.70
N LYS A 120 -3.26 8.82 -0.03
CA LYS A 120 -3.98 10.12 -0.02
C LYS A 120 -3.11 11.27 0.50
N ASP A 121 -2.22 11.00 1.45
CA ASP A 121 -1.31 11.97 2.07
C ASP A 121 0.17 11.76 1.68
N GLY A 122 0.44 11.10 0.54
CA GLY A 122 1.77 10.95 -0.04
C GLY A 122 2.29 9.52 -0.06
N LYS A 123 2.61 8.95 1.11
CA LYS A 123 3.03 7.54 1.22
C LYS A 123 1.81 6.62 1.34
N MET A 124 1.92 5.37 0.88
CA MET A 124 0.88 4.37 1.15
C MET A 124 0.77 4.14 2.66
N GLN A 125 -0.46 4.17 3.16
CA GLN A 125 -0.78 3.99 4.57
C GLN A 125 -2.01 3.08 4.69
N LEU A 126 -2.20 2.47 5.86
CA LEU A 126 -3.41 1.78 6.26
C LEU A 126 -4.50 2.76 6.62
N TRP A 127 -5.64 2.63 5.95
CA TRP A 127 -6.86 3.38 6.18
C TRP A 127 -7.98 2.45 6.63
N ARG A 128 -8.99 3.05 7.26
CA ARG A 128 -10.25 2.39 7.62
C ARG A 128 -11.42 3.26 7.18
N MET A 129 -12.45 2.62 6.67
CA MET A 129 -13.78 3.21 6.48
C MET A 129 -14.85 2.32 7.10
N ASN A 130 -16.04 2.85 7.33
CA ASN A 130 -17.22 2.03 7.63
C ASN A 130 -17.53 1.12 6.43
N ALA A 131 -18.18 -0.02 6.70
CA ALA A 131 -18.63 -0.97 5.68
C ALA A 131 -19.51 -0.35 4.57
N ASP A 132 -20.10 0.82 4.80
CA ASP A 132 -20.92 1.54 3.82
C ASP A 132 -20.13 2.53 2.94
N GLY A 133 -18.82 2.71 3.20
CA GLY A 133 -17.92 3.65 2.51
C GLY A 133 -17.66 4.94 3.27
N SER A 134 -18.39 5.21 4.35
CA SER A 134 -18.32 6.49 5.07
C SER A 134 -17.17 6.55 6.10
N LYS A 135 -16.85 7.77 6.56
CA LYS A 135 -15.89 8.04 7.66
C LYS A 135 -14.50 7.43 7.46
N ALA A 136 -13.96 7.56 6.24
CA ALA A 136 -12.58 7.16 5.95
C ALA A 136 -11.59 7.93 6.85
N THR A 137 -10.67 7.21 7.48
CA THR A 137 -9.65 7.75 8.37
C THR A 137 -8.34 6.98 8.21
N CYS A 138 -7.22 7.68 8.28
CA CYS A 138 -5.89 7.08 8.22
C CYS A 138 -5.58 6.48 9.60
N LEU A 139 -5.25 5.19 9.64
CA LEU A 139 -4.91 4.48 10.89
C LEU A 139 -3.41 4.39 11.11
N SER A 140 -2.65 4.34 10.03
CA SER A 140 -1.19 4.40 10.11
C SER A 140 -0.69 5.78 9.70
N ALA A 141 0.37 6.22 10.37
CA ALA A 141 1.18 7.36 9.98
C ALA A 141 2.66 6.93 10.02
N TYR A 142 2.94 5.74 9.50
CA TYR A 142 4.26 5.16 9.59
C TYR A 142 5.20 5.84 8.60
N GLU A 143 6.36 6.29 9.08
CA GLU A 143 7.29 7.10 8.28
C GLU A 143 7.73 6.38 7.02
N GLY A 144 7.99 5.06 7.07
CA GLY A 144 8.38 4.25 5.91
C GLY A 144 7.27 4.05 4.87
N GLY A 145 6.00 4.26 5.25
CA GLY A 145 4.86 3.80 4.46
C GLY A 145 4.58 2.32 4.65
N ILE A 146 3.45 1.84 4.13
CA ILE A 146 3.04 0.45 4.20
C ILE A 146 2.72 -0.04 2.79
N ASP A 147 3.49 -1.01 2.31
CA ASP A 147 3.32 -1.59 0.97
C ASP A 147 2.29 -2.72 0.97
N ALA A 148 2.20 -3.47 2.06
CA ALA A 148 1.25 -4.56 2.25
C ALA A 148 1.03 -4.87 3.74
N TYR A 149 -0.07 -5.53 4.10
CA TYR A 149 -0.38 -5.83 5.52
C TYR A 149 -1.18 -7.13 5.76
N LEU A 150 -1.17 -7.64 6.99
CA LEU A 150 -2.01 -8.72 7.50
C LEU A 150 -2.32 -8.47 8.98
N PHE A 151 -3.60 -8.50 9.35
CA PHE A 151 -3.97 -8.52 10.77
C PHE A 151 -3.66 -9.87 11.39
N SER A 152 -3.29 -9.87 12.68
CA SER A 152 -3.29 -11.09 13.48
C SER A 152 -4.71 -11.70 13.56
N PRO A 153 -4.87 -13.00 13.88
CA PRO A 153 -6.18 -13.66 13.92
C PRO A 153 -7.21 -13.02 14.87
N ASP A 154 -6.73 -12.28 15.86
CA ASP A 154 -7.51 -11.53 16.85
C ASP A 154 -7.58 -10.02 16.56
N GLU A 155 -6.98 -9.55 15.45
CA GLU A 155 -6.88 -8.15 15.04
C GLU A 155 -6.23 -7.21 16.08
N THR A 156 -5.39 -7.72 16.98
CA THR A 156 -4.65 -6.90 17.97
C THR A 156 -3.26 -6.50 17.49
N LYS A 157 -2.78 -7.05 16.39
CA LYS A 157 -1.49 -6.74 15.77
C LYS A 157 -1.61 -6.61 14.26
N LEU A 158 -0.68 -5.84 13.69
CA LEU A 158 -0.50 -5.70 12.25
C LEU A 158 0.88 -6.23 11.87
N LEU A 159 0.92 -7.22 10.98
CA LEU A 159 2.11 -7.58 10.21
C LEU A 159 2.08 -6.77 8.93
N PHE A 160 3.15 -6.07 8.58
CA PHE A 160 3.17 -5.24 7.38
C PHE A 160 4.54 -5.21 6.73
N VAL A 161 4.58 -4.79 5.46
CA VAL A 161 5.80 -4.64 4.68
C VAL A 161 6.09 -3.17 4.51
N SER A 162 7.34 -2.76 4.75
CA SER A 162 7.85 -1.43 4.45
C SER A 162 9.23 -1.54 3.81
N GLN A 163 9.59 -0.55 2.99
CA GLN A 163 10.94 -0.43 2.46
C GLN A 163 11.90 0.12 3.53
N VAL A 164 13.09 -0.45 3.61
CA VAL A 164 14.23 0.07 4.38
C VAL A 164 15.41 0.36 3.46
N PRO A 165 16.34 1.26 3.83
CA PRO A 165 17.52 1.55 3.00
C PRO A 165 18.35 0.30 2.70
N ASN A 166 18.75 0.12 1.43
CA ASN A 166 19.61 -0.99 1.00
C ASN A 166 21.09 -0.64 1.18
N GLY A 167 21.50 -0.43 2.42
CA GLY A 167 22.87 -0.05 2.77
C GLY A 167 23.16 1.46 2.66
N PRO A 168 24.43 1.85 2.88
CA PRO A 168 24.82 3.26 2.94
C PRO A 168 24.74 3.93 1.56
N THR A 169 24.27 5.17 1.55
CA THR A 169 24.32 6.03 0.38
C THR A 169 25.72 6.60 0.18
N THR A 170 25.99 7.14 -1.01
CA THR A 170 27.27 7.81 -1.30
C THR A 170 27.53 8.99 -0.36
N ALA A 171 26.50 9.67 0.11
CA ALA A 171 26.62 10.76 1.08
C ALA A 171 27.01 10.25 2.48
N ASP A 172 26.57 9.04 2.85
CA ASP A 172 26.96 8.40 4.12
C ASP A 172 28.44 7.97 4.10
N ILE A 173 28.93 7.52 2.94
CA ILE A 173 30.33 7.09 2.75
C ILE A 173 31.27 8.30 2.60
N TYR A 174 30.83 9.37 1.92
CA TYR A 174 31.61 10.58 1.65
C TYR A 174 30.87 11.86 2.11
N PRO A 175 30.83 12.15 3.42
CA PRO A 175 30.08 13.29 3.95
C PRO A 175 30.59 14.66 3.49
N ASP A 176 31.84 14.74 3.03
CA ASP A 176 32.48 15.94 2.48
C ASP A 176 32.04 16.25 1.04
N LEU A 177 31.33 15.33 0.38
CA LEU A 177 30.81 15.47 -0.98
C LEU A 177 29.27 15.47 -1.02
N PRO A 178 28.58 16.44 -0.36
CA PRO A 178 27.12 16.43 -0.19
C PRO A 178 26.32 16.61 -1.49
N LYS A 179 26.99 16.94 -2.60
CA LYS A 179 26.38 17.08 -3.93
C LYS A 179 26.59 15.85 -4.82
N SER A 180 27.28 14.83 -4.32
CA SER A 180 27.55 13.62 -5.10
C SER A 180 26.26 12.81 -5.29
N SER A 181 25.95 12.47 -6.53
CA SER A 181 24.80 11.65 -6.90
C SER A 181 25.21 10.30 -7.50
N GLY A 182 26.51 10.00 -7.58
CA GLY A 182 27.00 8.70 -8.02
C GLY A 182 26.60 7.60 -7.03
N LEU A 183 26.52 6.35 -7.49
CA LEU A 183 26.32 5.18 -6.64
C LEU A 183 27.65 4.44 -6.49
N VAL A 184 28.00 4.03 -5.27
CA VAL A 184 29.18 3.20 -5.00
C VAL A 184 28.74 1.74 -4.98
N ILE A 185 29.09 1.00 -6.04
CA ILE A 185 28.68 -0.39 -6.22
C ILE A 185 29.89 -1.31 -6.13
N ASN A 186 29.92 -2.14 -5.09
CA ASN A 186 31.00 -3.10 -4.83
C ASN A 186 30.54 -4.57 -4.91
N ASP A 187 29.26 -4.82 -5.20
CA ASP A 187 28.66 -6.15 -5.28
C ASP A 187 27.56 -6.18 -6.35
N VAL A 188 27.10 -7.38 -6.74
CA VAL A 188 26.00 -7.58 -7.70
C VAL A 188 24.62 -7.40 -7.05
N MET A 189 23.54 -7.58 -7.83
CA MET A 189 22.15 -7.39 -7.39
C MET A 189 21.77 -5.96 -6.97
N TYR A 190 22.59 -4.96 -7.31
CA TYR A 190 22.34 -3.54 -7.07
C TYR A 190 21.25 -2.90 -7.97
N LYS A 191 20.74 -3.65 -8.95
CA LYS A 191 19.74 -3.17 -9.92
C LYS A 191 18.79 -4.30 -10.31
N HIS A 192 17.51 -3.97 -10.43
CA HIS A 192 16.51 -4.82 -11.05
C HIS A 192 16.02 -4.12 -12.33
N TRP A 193 16.46 -4.62 -13.49
CA TRP A 193 16.19 -4.05 -14.82
C TRP A 193 16.54 -2.56 -14.94
N ASP A 194 15.55 -1.67 -14.95
CA ASP A 194 15.68 -0.22 -15.04
C ASP A 194 15.67 0.49 -13.67
N GLU A 195 15.46 -0.24 -12.58
CA GLU A 195 15.38 0.29 -11.22
C GLU A 195 16.62 -0.04 -10.37
N TRP A 196 17.21 0.98 -9.76
CA TRP A 196 18.29 0.81 -8.77
C TRP A 196 17.71 0.31 -7.45
N GLN A 197 18.32 -0.72 -6.86
CA GLN A 197 17.88 -1.25 -5.57
C GLN A 197 18.46 -0.39 -4.44
N THR A 198 17.87 0.79 -4.20
CA THR A 198 18.23 1.68 -3.09
C THR A 198 17.49 1.36 -1.79
N SER A 199 16.48 0.50 -1.86
CA SER A 199 15.73 0.01 -0.71
C SER A 199 15.30 -1.44 -0.89
N ILE A 200 15.08 -2.13 0.24
CA ILE A 200 14.66 -3.52 0.30
C ILE A 200 13.40 -3.66 1.18
N PRO A 201 12.50 -4.61 0.86
CA PRO A 201 11.30 -4.84 1.64
C PRO A 201 11.65 -5.63 2.91
N HIS A 202 11.24 -5.12 4.06
CA HIS A 202 11.32 -5.81 5.34
C HIS A 202 9.90 -6.08 5.89
N PRO A 203 9.70 -7.21 6.59
CA PRO A 203 8.50 -7.45 7.37
C PRO A 203 8.61 -6.80 8.74
N PHE A 204 7.56 -6.10 9.14
CA PHE A 204 7.42 -5.45 10.44
C PHE A 204 6.19 -5.98 11.17
N VAL A 205 6.24 -6.01 12.49
CA VAL A 205 5.08 -6.25 13.33
C VAL A 205 4.85 -5.07 14.26
N ALA A 206 3.59 -4.70 14.46
CA ALA A 206 3.19 -3.63 15.38
C ALA A 206 1.96 -4.05 16.18
N ASP A 207 1.85 -3.49 17.38
CA ASP A 207 0.59 -3.51 18.12
C ASP A 207 -0.43 -2.63 17.40
N PHE A 208 -1.68 -3.10 17.36
CA PHE A 208 -2.78 -2.40 16.73
C PHE A 208 -3.90 -2.19 17.74
N ASN A 209 -4.10 -0.93 18.14
CA ASN A 209 -5.14 -0.55 19.09
C ASN A 209 -6.04 0.53 18.49
N GLU A 210 -7.25 0.14 18.10
CA GLU A 210 -8.36 1.00 17.63
C GLU A 210 -8.03 2.13 16.63
N GLY A 211 -6.89 2.07 15.96
CA GLY A 211 -6.49 3.05 14.94
C GLY A 211 -5.12 3.70 15.12
N ALA A 212 -4.27 3.16 15.98
CA ALA A 212 -2.84 3.50 16.03
C ALA A 212 -1.98 2.25 15.90
N LEU A 213 -0.78 2.45 15.35
CA LEU A 213 0.30 1.46 15.35
C LEU A 213 1.31 1.86 16.43
N ASP A 214 1.56 0.94 17.35
CA ASP A 214 2.52 1.10 18.44
C ASP A 214 3.55 -0.05 18.41
N ASN A 215 4.67 0.12 19.12
CA ASN A 215 5.68 -0.93 19.33
C ASN A 215 6.10 -1.64 18.04
N VAL A 216 6.41 -0.86 17.00
CA VAL A 216 6.84 -1.37 15.70
C VAL A 216 8.20 -2.07 15.83
N VAL A 217 8.29 -3.30 15.34
CA VAL A 217 9.50 -4.14 15.33
C VAL A 217 9.80 -4.60 13.90
N ASP A 218 11.03 -4.42 13.44
CA ASP A 218 11.54 -4.98 12.18
C ASP A 218 12.03 -6.41 12.42
N LEU A 219 11.46 -7.39 11.71
CA LEU A 219 11.84 -8.80 11.86
C LEU A 219 13.22 -9.12 11.25
N LEU A 220 13.75 -8.23 10.41
CA LEU A 220 15.02 -8.36 9.70
C LEU A 220 15.99 -7.22 10.04
N GLU A 221 15.81 -6.58 11.20
CA GLU A 221 16.58 -5.40 11.60
C GLU A 221 18.09 -5.61 11.49
N GLY A 222 18.78 -4.64 10.87
CA GLY A 222 20.23 -4.67 10.70
C GLY A 222 20.73 -5.65 9.63
N THR A 223 19.83 -6.32 8.91
CA THR A 223 20.20 -7.17 7.76
C THR A 223 19.91 -6.48 6.43
N LEU A 224 20.51 -7.00 5.35
CA LEU A 224 20.20 -6.60 3.98
C LEU A 224 19.40 -7.68 3.24
N TYR A 225 18.67 -8.49 4.00
CA TYR A 225 17.84 -9.55 3.44
C TYR A 225 16.47 -9.01 3.10
N GLU A 226 15.92 -9.44 1.97
CA GLU A 226 14.58 -9.04 1.55
C GLU A 226 13.52 -10.09 1.94
N SER A 227 12.39 -9.61 2.45
CA SER A 227 11.17 -10.37 2.64
C SER A 227 9.97 -9.42 2.63
N PRO A 228 9.01 -9.57 1.70
CA PRO A 228 8.94 -10.59 0.65
C PRO A 228 10.03 -10.42 -0.43
N MET A 229 10.31 -11.48 -1.16
CA MET A 229 11.40 -11.50 -2.15
C MET A 229 11.01 -10.83 -3.47
N LYS A 230 11.85 -9.95 -4.02
CA LYS A 230 11.59 -9.29 -5.30
C LYS A 230 11.93 -10.22 -6.49
N PRO A 231 11.32 -10.02 -7.68
CA PRO A 231 10.27 -9.03 -7.97
C PRO A 231 8.84 -9.58 -7.79
N HIS A 232 8.67 -10.88 -7.55
CA HIS A 232 7.35 -11.53 -7.60
C HIS A 232 6.75 -11.85 -6.24
N GLY A 233 7.48 -11.64 -5.14
CA GLY A 233 6.97 -11.87 -3.79
C GLY A 233 6.17 -10.69 -3.28
N GLY A 234 5.11 -11.01 -2.55
CA GLY A 234 4.26 -10.08 -1.85
C GLY A 234 3.84 -10.63 -0.49
N ILE A 235 2.75 -10.08 0.04
CA ILE A 235 2.25 -10.41 1.38
C ILE A 235 1.87 -11.89 1.54
N GLU A 236 1.61 -12.60 0.45
CA GLU A 236 1.34 -14.04 0.44
C GLU A 236 2.53 -14.90 0.89
N GLN A 237 3.73 -14.32 0.94
CA GLN A 237 4.94 -14.95 1.49
C GLN A 237 5.06 -14.85 3.01
N LEU A 238 4.09 -14.21 3.67
CA LEU A 238 4.03 -14.00 5.09
C LEU A 238 2.73 -14.58 5.65
N ALA A 239 2.77 -15.15 6.85
CA ALA A 239 1.58 -15.69 7.50
C ALA A 239 1.66 -15.64 9.02
N TRP A 240 0.51 -15.41 9.64
CA TRP A 240 0.32 -15.62 11.07
C TRP A 240 0.04 -17.09 11.37
N SER A 241 0.62 -17.60 12.45
CA SER A 241 0.11 -18.80 13.12
C SER A 241 -1.33 -18.57 13.62
N PRO A 242 -2.16 -19.62 13.73
CA PRO A 242 -3.56 -19.47 14.13
C PRO A 242 -3.77 -18.86 15.52
N ASP A 243 -2.81 -19.00 16.43
CA ASP A 243 -2.84 -18.40 17.76
C ASP A 243 -2.21 -17.00 17.82
N GLY A 244 -1.69 -16.49 16.69
CA GLY A 244 -1.10 -15.16 16.56
C GLY A 244 0.27 -14.99 17.22
N LYS A 245 0.96 -16.07 17.62
CA LYS A 245 2.23 -15.98 18.38
C LYS A 245 3.49 -16.08 17.51
N VAL A 246 3.36 -16.73 16.37
CA VAL A 246 4.44 -16.98 15.40
C VAL A 246 4.10 -16.37 14.06
N ILE A 247 5.08 -15.77 13.41
CA ILE A 247 5.02 -15.28 12.03
C ILE A 247 5.92 -16.17 11.16
N ALA A 248 5.36 -16.73 10.09
CA ALA A 248 6.14 -17.36 9.04
C ALA A 248 6.44 -16.35 7.94
N TYR A 249 7.68 -16.29 7.44
CA TYR A 249 8.05 -15.45 6.31
C TYR A 249 9.04 -16.16 5.37
N THR A 250 8.93 -15.90 4.08
CA THR A 250 9.86 -16.44 3.07
C THR A 250 11.03 -15.49 2.89
N CYS A 251 12.26 -15.99 2.98
CA CYS A 251 13.43 -15.15 2.79
C CYS A 251 14.58 -15.96 2.17
N ARG A 252 15.44 -15.28 1.41
CA ARG A 252 16.77 -15.78 1.09
C ARG A 252 17.77 -14.95 1.89
N LYS A 253 18.26 -15.52 2.99
CA LYS A 253 19.25 -14.88 3.88
C LYS A 253 20.65 -14.86 3.26
N LYS A 254 20.77 -14.21 2.09
CA LYS A 254 22.00 -13.99 1.31
C LYS A 254 21.96 -12.58 0.74
N THR A 255 23.13 -12.08 0.33
CA THR A 255 23.28 -10.78 -0.34
C THR A 255 24.21 -10.93 -1.54
N GLY A 256 24.16 -9.97 -2.46
CA GLY A 256 25.20 -9.82 -3.49
C GLY A 256 25.44 -11.08 -4.34
N LEU A 257 26.71 -11.44 -4.52
CA LEU A 257 27.10 -12.61 -5.30
C LEU A 257 26.44 -13.90 -4.78
N ASP A 258 26.44 -14.13 -3.47
CA ASP A 258 25.84 -15.33 -2.89
C ASP A 258 24.33 -15.40 -3.15
N TYR A 259 23.65 -14.25 -3.14
CA TYR A 259 22.24 -14.15 -3.51
C TYR A 259 22.04 -14.52 -4.99
N SER A 260 22.92 -14.05 -5.89
CA SER A 260 22.82 -14.31 -7.33
C SER A 260 23.09 -15.77 -7.73
N LEU A 261 23.89 -16.49 -6.94
CA LEU A 261 24.28 -17.87 -7.21
C LEU A 261 23.26 -18.90 -6.72
N SER A 262 22.17 -18.46 -6.10
CA SER A 262 21.21 -19.35 -5.47
C SER A 262 19.79 -18.89 -5.78
N THR A 263 18.92 -19.82 -6.14
CA THR A 263 17.48 -19.56 -6.26
C THR A 263 16.68 -20.06 -5.05
N ASN A 264 17.36 -20.67 -4.07
CA ASN A 264 16.69 -21.24 -2.89
C ASN A 264 16.23 -20.13 -1.96
N SER A 265 14.99 -20.25 -1.50
CA SER A 265 14.41 -19.49 -0.41
C SER A 265 13.90 -20.46 0.64
N ASP A 266 13.95 -20.05 1.89
CA ASP A 266 13.47 -20.83 3.02
C ASP A 266 12.30 -20.10 3.69
N ILE A 267 11.53 -20.85 4.46
CA ILE A 267 10.49 -20.30 5.34
C ILE A 267 11.07 -20.26 6.74
N TYR A 268 11.09 -19.07 7.34
CA TYR A 268 11.55 -18.85 8.70
C TYR A 268 10.35 -18.60 9.62
N LEU A 269 10.47 -19.04 10.87
CA LEU A 269 9.48 -18.83 11.91
C LEU A 269 10.02 -17.84 12.94
N TYR A 270 9.34 -16.70 13.10
CA TYR A 270 9.62 -15.69 14.09
C TYR A 270 8.63 -15.79 15.26
N THR A 271 9.12 -15.98 16.48
CA THR A 271 8.28 -16.07 17.69
C THR A 271 8.21 -14.71 18.38
N LEU A 272 7.00 -14.18 18.57
CA LEU A 272 6.80 -12.83 19.13
C LEU A 272 7.25 -12.69 20.59
N GLU A 273 7.13 -13.77 21.38
CA GLU A 273 7.37 -13.73 22.83
C GLU A 273 8.85 -13.45 23.16
N ASP A 274 9.77 -14.03 22.40
CA ASP A 274 11.21 -13.98 22.66
C ASP A 274 12.03 -13.40 21.49
N GLY A 275 11.39 -13.06 20.38
CA GLY A 275 12.05 -12.57 19.16
C GLY A 275 12.92 -13.62 18.46
N SER A 276 12.79 -14.91 18.83
CA SER A 276 13.60 -15.96 18.24
C SER A 276 13.16 -16.26 16.80
N CYS A 277 14.15 -16.51 15.94
CA CYS A 277 13.93 -16.91 14.56
C CYS A 277 14.57 -18.27 14.29
N LYS A 278 13.79 -19.19 13.71
CA LYS A 278 14.24 -20.54 13.31
C LYS A 278 14.01 -20.76 11.83
#